data_AF-A0A2Z6MQS2-F1
#
_entry.id   AF-A0A2Z6MQS2-F1
#
_cell.length_a   1.000
_cell.length_b   1.000
_cell.length_c   1.000
_cell.angle_alpha   90.00
_cell.angle_beta   90.00
_cell.angle_gamma   90.00
#
_symmetry.space_group_name_H-M   'P 1'
#
loop_
_entity.id
_entity.type
_entity.pdbx_description
1 polymer ?
#
loop_
_entity_poly.entity_id
_entity_poly.type
_entity_poly.pdbx_seq_one_letter_code
_entity_poly.pdbx_strand_id
1 'polypeptide(L)'
;MWMVFVLIIWGLMVGTESSTLTSQLEMEANAILNSGWWNTSLAYYDISYRCNWRQISCNNAGSIININIDGLDTSMGGNNFETLNLSTFRNLESLVIKYVGLQGTIPKDIGLLSKLTHLDLAGNHLKAKMPLSLGSLRQLKYLDISDNFLQGSIPHELGFLKNLITLDLSLNSLEGAYGSVYKAQLPCGKVVALKKLHSFEAEVPSFYESFRNEYMEKGSLFSVLYDDVDAVEFKWRKRVNIVKGVASAISYLHHDFTSPIVHRDISSGNILLNNEWQPSVSDFGTARLLQHDSSNRTIVAGTIGYIAPELAYTMVVSEKCDVYGFGVVALETLMGKHPKEILSSLQLASTQSMKLCQVLDQRLPFPNNAMVLLEIIRVAVIAFACLNFNPSSRPTMIRVSQSFATELTPLTVPLNEITLQQLMSEELKALFHIVNH
;
A
#
# COMPACT_ATOMS: atom_id res chain seq x y z
N MET A 1 25.44 -8.26 61.00
CA MET A 1 26.85 -8.30 60.53
C MET A 1 27.24 -9.76 60.40
N TRP A 2 27.16 -10.33 59.18
CA TRP A 2 27.59 -11.69 58.75
C TRP A 2 27.00 -12.90 59.55
N MET A 3 26.72 -14.08 58.97
CA MET A 3 27.11 -14.63 57.67
C MET A 3 26.06 -15.62 57.10
N VAL A 4 26.08 -15.82 55.77
CA VAL A 4 25.31 -16.82 54.99
C VAL A 4 26.24 -18.00 54.60
N PHE A 5 25.66 -19.13 54.16
CA PHE A 5 26.14 -20.25 53.30
C PHE A 5 25.72 -21.60 53.94
N VAL A 6 24.78 -22.42 53.42
CA VAL A 6 24.53 -23.02 52.08
C VAL A 6 25.50 -24.15 51.70
N LEU A 7 24.95 -25.39 51.59
CA LEU A 7 25.27 -26.54 50.69
C LEU A 7 24.52 -27.77 51.26
N ILE A 8 23.41 -28.28 50.71
CA ILE A 8 23.12 -28.99 49.43
C ILE A 8 23.81 -30.37 49.30
N ILE A 9 23.09 -31.31 48.66
CA ILE A 9 23.43 -32.70 48.29
C ILE A 9 23.15 -33.70 49.45
N TRP A 10 22.36 -34.77 49.30
CA TRP A 10 21.65 -35.33 48.12
C TRP A 10 20.25 -35.89 48.47
N GLY A 11 19.43 -36.13 47.43
CA GLY A 11 18.20 -36.93 47.47
C GLY A 11 17.79 -37.28 46.04
N LEU A 12 18.08 -38.51 45.61
CA LEU A 12 17.76 -38.99 44.26
C LEU A 12 16.24 -39.12 44.08
N MET A 13 15.63 -38.15 43.39
CA MET A 13 14.31 -38.32 42.77
C MET A 13 14.48 -38.40 41.26
N VAL A 14 14.34 -39.62 40.74
CA VAL A 14 14.13 -39.86 39.31
C VAL A 14 12.70 -39.41 38.99
N GLY A 15 12.53 -38.11 38.81
CA GLY A 15 11.29 -37.51 38.35
C GLY A 15 11.17 -37.66 36.84
N THR A 16 10.22 -38.47 36.39
CA THR A 16 9.99 -38.70 34.96
C THR A 16 9.42 -37.46 34.27
N GLU A 17 10.03 -37.06 33.14
CA GLU A 17 9.55 -35.96 32.28
C GLU A 17 8.10 -36.18 31.78
N SER A 18 7.62 -37.42 31.82
CA SER A 18 6.23 -37.81 31.54
C SER A 18 5.18 -37.04 32.36
N SER A 19 5.49 -36.67 33.62
CA SER A 19 4.53 -36.04 34.53
C SER A 19 4.20 -34.57 34.18
N THR A 20 5.18 -33.81 33.71
CA THR A 20 5.02 -32.38 33.35
C THR A 20 4.45 -32.21 31.95
N LEU A 21 4.74 -33.15 31.03
CA LEU A 21 4.14 -33.16 29.70
C LEU A 21 2.64 -33.51 29.78
N THR A 22 2.27 -34.54 30.56
CA THR A 22 0.88 -34.97 30.69
C THR A 22 -0.02 -33.85 31.25
N SER A 23 0.42 -33.16 32.32
CA SER A 23 -0.32 -32.02 32.86
C SER A 23 -0.43 -30.82 31.91
N GLN A 24 0.56 -30.57 31.04
CA GLN A 24 0.46 -29.55 30.00
C GLN A 24 -0.61 -29.88 28.95
N LEU A 25 -0.68 -31.14 28.53
CA LEU A 25 -1.64 -31.63 27.54
C LEU A 25 -3.09 -31.63 28.09
N GLU A 26 -3.24 -31.94 29.38
CA GLU A 26 -4.49 -31.79 30.11
C GLU A 26 -4.92 -30.32 30.23
N MET A 27 -3.99 -29.37 30.43
CA MET A 27 -4.32 -27.94 30.47
C MET A 27 -4.85 -27.40 29.12
N GLU A 28 -4.31 -27.86 27.98
CA GLU A 28 -4.84 -27.50 26.65
C GLU A 28 -6.30 -27.98 26.47
N ALA A 29 -6.59 -29.23 26.85
CA ALA A 29 -7.95 -29.77 26.80
C ALA A 29 -8.91 -29.04 27.75
N ASN A 30 -8.48 -28.79 28.99
CA ASN A 30 -9.27 -28.07 29.98
C ASN A 30 -9.55 -26.61 29.56
N ALA A 31 -8.63 -25.94 28.87
CA ALA A 31 -8.87 -24.59 28.33
C ALA A 31 -10.01 -24.58 27.30
N ILE A 32 -10.09 -25.61 26.44
CA ILE A 32 -11.21 -25.80 25.50
C ILE A 32 -12.52 -26.05 26.27
N LEU A 33 -12.55 -27.02 27.19
CA LEU A 33 -13.77 -27.38 27.93
C LEU A 33 -14.32 -26.21 28.76
N ASN A 34 -13.45 -25.47 29.44
CA ASN A 34 -13.84 -24.41 30.39
C ASN A 34 -14.17 -23.07 29.73
N SER A 35 -13.90 -22.89 28.44
CA SER A 35 -14.31 -21.70 27.68
C SER A 35 -15.84 -21.52 27.61
N GLY A 36 -16.60 -22.63 27.65
CA GLY A 36 -18.05 -22.66 27.44
C GLY A 36 -18.50 -22.57 25.97
N TRP A 37 -17.60 -22.50 24.98
CA TRP A 37 -18.00 -22.29 23.58
C TRP A 37 -18.38 -23.58 22.86
N TRP A 38 -17.76 -24.69 23.24
CA TRP A 38 -18.01 -26.01 22.67
C TRP A 38 -19.20 -26.68 23.38
N ASN A 39 -20.03 -27.42 22.64
CA ASN A 39 -21.09 -28.22 23.23
C ASN A 39 -20.53 -29.52 23.82
N THR A 40 -19.87 -29.39 24.98
CA THR A 40 -19.13 -30.45 25.66
C THR A 40 -19.99 -31.37 26.52
N SER A 41 -21.32 -31.21 26.48
CA SER A 41 -22.30 -31.92 27.31
C SER A 41 -22.45 -33.42 27.01
N LEU A 42 -21.71 -33.95 26.03
CA LEU A 42 -21.72 -35.35 25.62
C LEU A 42 -20.55 -36.13 26.25
N ALA A 43 -20.79 -37.41 26.59
CA ALA A 43 -19.78 -38.31 27.17
C ALA A 43 -18.56 -38.64 26.27
N TYR A 44 -18.44 -37.98 25.11
CA TYR A 44 -17.33 -38.09 24.17
C TYR A 44 -16.13 -37.18 24.53
N TYR A 45 -16.34 -36.16 25.36
CA TYR A 45 -15.34 -35.13 25.68
C TYR A 45 -14.38 -35.52 26.82
N ASP A 46 -13.87 -36.75 26.80
CA ASP A 46 -12.77 -37.19 27.67
C ASP A 46 -11.45 -36.53 27.22
N ILE A 47 -10.76 -35.89 28.17
CA ILE A 47 -9.46 -35.22 28.01
C ILE A 47 -8.37 -36.15 27.44
N SER A 48 -8.48 -37.45 27.75
CA SER A 48 -7.61 -38.52 27.25
C SER A 48 -7.67 -38.66 25.73
N TYR A 49 -8.82 -38.34 25.13
CA TYR A 49 -9.10 -38.45 23.70
C TYR A 49 -9.24 -37.10 22.99
N ARG A 50 -8.73 -36.00 23.57
CA ARG A 50 -8.84 -34.63 23.01
C ARG A 50 -8.46 -34.48 21.53
N CYS A 51 -7.50 -35.27 21.06
CA CYS A 51 -7.03 -35.24 19.68
C CYS A 51 -8.01 -35.88 18.67
N ASN A 52 -9.04 -36.57 19.17
CA ASN A 52 -10.15 -37.12 18.40
C ASN A 52 -11.38 -36.20 18.44
N TRP A 53 -11.36 -35.11 19.22
CA TRP A 53 -12.47 -34.16 19.22
C TRP A 53 -12.65 -33.58 17.81
N ARG A 54 -13.89 -33.57 17.30
CA ARG A 54 -14.23 -32.89 16.04
C ARG A 54 -13.71 -31.46 16.14
N GLN A 55 -13.14 -30.94 15.05
CA GLN A 55 -12.54 -29.60 14.94
C GLN A 55 -11.17 -29.40 15.64
N ILE A 56 -10.59 -30.41 16.30
CA ILE A 56 -9.26 -30.35 16.92
C ILE A 56 -8.25 -31.18 16.10
N SER A 57 -6.99 -30.78 16.10
CA SER A 57 -5.88 -31.63 15.64
C SER A 57 -4.64 -31.45 16.50
N CYS A 58 -3.92 -32.54 16.73
CA CYS A 58 -2.71 -32.58 17.54
C CYS A 58 -1.47 -32.96 16.71
N ASN A 59 -0.29 -32.60 17.20
CA ASN A 59 0.97 -33.17 16.72
C ASN A 59 1.24 -34.57 17.29
N ASN A 60 2.35 -35.20 16.88
CA ASN A 60 2.76 -36.53 17.33
C ASN A 60 2.98 -36.66 18.86
N ALA A 61 3.16 -35.56 19.59
CA ALA A 61 3.26 -35.54 21.05
C ALA A 61 1.89 -35.32 21.73
N GLY A 62 0.80 -35.26 20.96
CA GLY A 62 -0.56 -35.07 21.46
C GLY A 62 -0.90 -33.63 21.88
N SER A 63 -0.04 -32.65 21.59
CA SER A 63 -0.32 -31.23 21.86
C SER A 63 -1.10 -30.61 20.71
N ILE A 64 -2.07 -29.77 21.03
CA ILE A 64 -3.01 -29.18 20.08
C ILE A 64 -2.30 -28.16 19.19
N ILE A 65 -2.40 -28.37 17.87
CA ILE A 65 -1.80 -27.51 16.84
C ILE A 65 -2.84 -26.81 15.97
N ASN A 66 -4.06 -27.33 15.89
CA ASN A 66 -5.15 -26.75 15.11
C ASN A 66 -6.47 -26.79 15.90
N ILE A 67 -7.17 -25.66 15.90
CA ILE A 67 -8.54 -25.51 16.38
C ILE A 67 -9.32 -24.88 15.22
N ASN A 68 -10.36 -25.54 14.71
CA ASN A 68 -11.12 -25.06 13.54
C ASN A 68 -12.64 -25.17 13.71
N ILE A 69 -13.26 -24.14 14.28
CA ILE A 69 -14.69 -24.01 14.48
C ILE A 69 -15.29 -23.12 13.38
N ASP A 70 -16.23 -23.69 12.62
CA ASP A 70 -17.01 -22.99 11.61
C ASP A 70 -18.49 -23.06 12.01
N GLY A 71 -19.09 -21.90 12.32
CA GLY A 71 -20.46 -21.77 12.82
C GLY A 71 -21.54 -22.00 11.76
N LEU A 72 -21.17 -22.14 10.49
CA LEU A 72 -22.10 -22.54 9.42
C LEU A 72 -22.76 -23.92 9.67
N ASP A 73 -22.23 -24.72 10.60
CA ASP A 73 -22.66 -26.10 10.88
C ASP A 73 -23.25 -26.28 12.32
N THR A 74 -23.31 -25.24 13.17
CA THR A 74 -23.73 -25.37 14.58
C THR A 74 -24.48 -24.16 15.17
N SER A 75 -25.55 -24.43 15.93
CA SER A 75 -26.28 -23.41 16.72
C SER A 75 -25.57 -23.08 18.05
N MET A 76 -24.32 -22.61 17.99
CA MET A 76 -23.56 -22.22 19.18
C MET A 76 -23.89 -20.79 19.61
N GLY A 77 -24.30 -20.64 20.88
CA GLY A 77 -24.49 -19.33 21.49
C GLY A 77 -23.15 -18.68 21.78
N GLY A 78 -22.88 -17.54 21.14
CA GLY A 78 -21.60 -16.84 21.24
C GLY A 78 -21.22 -16.45 22.67
N ASN A 79 -20.10 -16.99 23.14
CA ASN A 79 -19.50 -16.72 24.45
C ASN A 79 -18.38 -15.66 24.34
N ASN A 80 -17.81 -15.19 25.46
CA ASN A 80 -16.71 -14.20 25.43
C ASN A 80 -15.37 -14.86 25.06
N PHE A 81 -14.64 -14.31 24.09
CA PHE A 81 -13.31 -14.77 23.68
C PHE A 81 -12.30 -14.83 24.84
N GLU A 82 -12.42 -13.95 25.84
CA GLU A 82 -11.54 -13.90 27.02
C GLU A 82 -11.62 -15.16 27.92
N THR A 83 -12.63 -16.02 27.75
CA THR A 83 -12.78 -17.26 28.54
C THR A 83 -11.88 -18.41 28.07
N LEU A 84 -11.36 -18.37 26.84
CA LEU A 84 -10.38 -19.36 26.38
C LEU A 84 -8.99 -18.95 26.84
N ASN A 85 -8.39 -19.77 27.71
CA ASN A 85 -7.04 -19.52 28.21
C ASN A 85 -5.97 -19.84 27.15
N LEU A 86 -5.71 -18.86 26.26
CA LEU A 86 -4.77 -18.97 25.15
C LEU A 86 -3.32 -19.28 25.59
N SER A 87 -2.93 -18.94 26.82
CA SER A 87 -1.58 -19.21 27.34
C SER A 87 -1.22 -20.70 27.43
N THR A 88 -2.22 -21.59 27.36
CA THR A 88 -2.04 -23.04 27.41
C THR A 88 -1.54 -23.63 26.09
N PHE A 89 -1.91 -23.08 24.92
CA PHE A 89 -1.65 -23.70 23.62
C PHE A 89 -0.27 -23.33 23.04
N ARG A 90 0.80 -23.86 23.66
CA ARG A 90 2.19 -23.54 23.30
C ARG A 90 2.60 -23.96 21.88
N ASN A 91 1.85 -24.87 21.27
CA ASN A 91 2.12 -25.40 19.93
C ASN A 91 1.07 -25.01 18.88
N LEU A 92 0.15 -24.08 19.18
CA LEU A 92 -0.92 -23.73 18.23
C LEU A 92 -0.35 -23.08 16.97
N GLU A 93 -0.68 -23.67 15.81
CA GLU A 93 -0.26 -23.23 14.48
C GLU A 93 -1.43 -22.63 13.68
N SER A 94 -2.66 -23.04 14.00
CA SER A 94 -3.90 -22.56 13.37
C SER A 94 -5.04 -22.42 14.39
N LEU A 95 -5.71 -21.27 14.36
CA LEU A 95 -6.89 -20.95 15.16
C LEU A 95 -7.96 -20.31 14.26
N VAL A 96 -8.98 -21.09 13.91
CA VAL A 96 -10.15 -20.66 13.13
C VAL A 96 -11.38 -20.77 14.02
N ILE A 97 -12.07 -19.66 14.26
CA ILE A 97 -13.30 -19.59 15.05
C ILE A 97 -14.21 -18.54 14.38
N LYS A 98 -14.98 -18.94 13.37
CA LYS A 98 -15.77 -18.00 12.56
C LYS A 98 -17.27 -18.30 12.59
N TYR A 99 -18.11 -17.27 12.41
CA TYR A 99 -19.57 -17.38 12.35
C TYR A 99 -20.27 -18.02 13.57
N VAL A 100 -19.63 -18.03 14.75
CA VAL A 100 -20.20 -18.57 16.00
C VAL A 100 -20.70 -17.47 16.97
N GLY A 101 -20.73 -16.22 16.52
CA GLY A 101 -21.20 -15.07 17.31
C GLY A 101 -20.31 -14.72 18.51
N LEU A 102 -19.03 -15.13 18.50
CA LEU A 102 -18.05 -14.95 19.58
C LEU A 102 -18.01 -13.48 20.04
N GLN A 103 -18.19 -13.23 21.33
CA GLN A 103 -18.36 -11.89 21.91
C GLN A 103 -17.10 -11.43 22.66
N GLY A 104 -17.11 -10.20 23.16
CA GLY A 104 -16.06 -9.68 24.05
C GLY A 104 -14.89 -9.06 23.29
N THR A 105 -13.68 -9.07 23.85
CA THR A 105 -12.50 -8.47 23.20
C THR A 105 -11.50 -9.55 22.78
N ILE A 106 -10.61 -9.24 21.83
CA ILE A 106 -9.47 -10.12 21.53
C ILE A 106 -8.52 -10.05 22.74
N PRO A 107 -8.31 -11.14 23.49
CA PRO A 107 -7.50 -11.10 24.70
C PRO A 107 -6.04 -10.86 24.35
N LYS A 108 -5.35 -10.02 25.14
CA LYS A 108 -3.92 -9.69 24.96
C LYS A 108 -3.02 -10.94 24.88
N ASP A 109 -3.42 -12.03 25.52
CA ASP A 109 -2.66 -13.29 25.59
C ASP A 109 -2.62 -14.02 24.24
N ILE A 110 -3.37 -13.57 23.22
CA ILE A 110 -3.21 -13.97 21.82
C ILE A 110 -1.74 -13.88 21.37
N GLY A 111 -1.01 -12.86 21.82
CA GLY A 111 0.40 -12.65 21.48
C GLY A 111 1.38 -13.68 22.06
N LEU A 112 0.92 -14.61 22.90
CA LEU A 112 1.73 -15.72 23.43
C LEU A 112 1.82 -16.91 22.44
N LEU A 113 0.93 -16.96 21.43
CA LEU A 113 0.84 -18.04 20.45
C LEU A 113 1.95 -17.93 19.38
N SER A 114 3.21 -18.04 19.82
CA SER A 114 4.40 -17.77 19.01
C SER A 114 4.57 -18.62 17.75
N LYS A 115 3.87 -19.76 17.64
CA LYS A 115 3.84 -20.62 16.45
C LYS A 115 2.66 -20.37 15.51
N LEU A 116 1.73 -19.48 15.86
CA LEU A 116 0.51 -19.29 15.09
C LEU A 116 0.83 -18.74 13.69
N THR A 117 0.39 -19.48 12.67
CA THR A 117 0.54 -19.14 11.25
C THR A 117 -0.77 -18.70 10.61
N HIS A 118 -1.90 -19.12 11.18
CA HIS A 118 -3.24 -18.86 10.66
C HIS A 118 -4.18 -18.47 11.81
N LEU A 119 -4.77 -17.27 11.73
CA LEU A 119 -5.77 -16.77 12.67
C LEU A 119 -6.97 -16.26 11.87
N ASP A 120 -8.13 -16.86 12.09
CA ASP A 120 -9.41 -16.48 11.50
C ASP A 120 -10.46 -16.38 12.62
N LEU A 121 -11.01 -15.18 12.79
CA LEU A 121 -12.08 -14.86 13.74
C LEU A 121 -13.26 -14.17 13.03
N ALA A 122 -13.43 -14.40 11.73
CA ALA A 122 -14.40 -13.68 10.90
C ALA A 122 -15.86 -13.91 11.32
N GLY A 123 -16.73 -12.93 11.11
CA GLY A 123 -18.18 -13.08 11.31
C GLY A 123 -18.58 -13.33 12.76
N ASN A 124 -18.07 -12.50 13.67
CA ASN A 124 -18.32 -12.62 15.11
C ASN A 124 -18.74 -11.28 15.71
N HIS A 125 -18.90 -11.23 17.04
CA HIS A 125 -19.33 -10.06 17.79
C HIS A 125 -18.19 -9.47 18.65
N LEU A 126 -16.93 -9.62 18.22
CA LEU A 126 -15.76 -9.08 18.92
C LEU A 126 -15.76 -7.56 18.84
N LYS A 127 -15.42 -6.89 19.94
CA LYS A 127 -15.53 -5.44 20.09
C LYS A 127 -14.30 -4.84 20.78
N ALA A 128 -14.31 -3.51 20.90
CA ALA A 128 -13.22 -2.69 21.43
C ALA A 128 -11.95 -2.72 20.56
N LYS A 129 -10.81 -2.27 21.11
CA LYS A 129 -9.56 -2.10 20.36
C LYS A 129 -8.84 -3.43 20.15
N MET A 130 -8.21 -3.58 18.98
CA MET A 130 -7.26 -4.66 18.74
C MET A 130 -6.09 -4.58 19.74
N PRO A 131 -5.69 -5.68 20.40
CA PRO A 131 -4.58 -5.66 21.33
C PRO A 131 -3.24 -5.53 20.59
N LEU A 132 -2.37 -4.66 21.09
CA LEU A 132 -1.02 -4.40 20.54
C LEU A 132 -0.17 -5.69 20.42
N SER A 133 -0.43 -6.65 21.30
CA SER A 133 0.22 -7.96 21.33
C SER A 133 -0.10 -8.87 20.13
N LEU A 134 -1.10 -8.56 19.29
CA LEU A 134 -1.26 -9.23 17.99
C LEU A 134 0.01 -9.11 17.14
N GLY A 135 0.73 -7.98 17.24
CA GLY A 135 2.01 -7.81 16.56
C GLY A 135 3.08 -8.83 16.94
N SER A 136 2.99 -9.47 18.13
CA SER A 136 3.94 -10.48 18.62
C SER A 136 3.90 -11.79 17.83
N LEU A 137 2.86 -12.04 17.02
CA LEU A 137 2.65 -13.26 16.25
C LEU A 137 3.59 -13.36 15.02
N ARG A 138 4.91 -13.36 15.23
CA ARG A 138 5.90 -13.22 14.13
C ARG A 138 5.82 -14.29 13.03
N GLN A 139 5.19 -15.44 13.29
CA GLN A 139 5.00 -16.52 12.31
C GLN A 139 3.68 -16.42 11.50
N LEU A 140 2.82 -15.44 11.80
CA LEU A 140 1.50 -15.31 11.21
C LEU A 140 1.58 -15.00 9.71
N LYS A 141 0.88 -15.80 8.91
CA LYS A 141 0.77 -15.71 7.45
C LYS A 141 -0.63 -15.29 7.00
N TYR A 142 -1.65 -15.63 7.78
CA TYR A 142 -3.04 -15.29 7.50
C TYR A 142 -3.68 -14.72 8.77
N LEU A 143 -4.25 -13.53 8.64
CA LEU A 143 -5.03 -12.87 9.69
C LEU A 143 -6.35 -12.40 9.08
N ASP A 144 -7.45 -13.02 9.47
CA ASP A 144 -8.80 -12.55 9.18
C ASP A 144 -9.52 -12.30 10.52
N ILE A 145 -9.95 -11.06 10.72
CA ILE A 145 -10.84 -10.65 11.83
C ILE A 145 -11.97 -9.78 11.29
N SER A 146 -12.33 -9.98 10.03
CA SER A 146 -13.41 -9.27 9.34
C SER A 146 -14.77 -9.53 9.99
N ASP A 147 -15.76 -8.71 9.66
CA ASP A 147 -17.15 -8.84 10.09
C ASP A 147 -17.29 -8.98 11.62
N ASN A 148 -16.95 -7.89 12.31
CA ASN A 148 -16.88 -7.78 13.76
C ASN A 148 -17.15 -6.32 14.20
N PHE A 149 -17.24 -6.06 15.50
CA PHE A 149 -17.50 -4.74 16.09
C PHE A 149 -16.24 -4.04 16.64
N LEU A 150 -15.03 -4.36 16.14
CA LEU A 150 -13.77 -3.77 16.63
C LEU A 150 -13.70 -2.26 16.32
N GLN A 151 -13.06 -1.50 17.21
CA GLN A 151 -13.05 -0.03 17.20
C GLN A 151 -11.64 0.53 17.46
N GLY A 152 -11.43 1.82 17.21
CA GLY A 152 -10.14 2.47 17.40
C GLY A 152 -9.17 2.28 16.23
N SER A 153 -7.99 2.89 16.32
CA SER A 153 -6.96 2.81 15.27
C SER A 153 -6.33 1.42 15.15
N ILE A 154 -5.96 1.03 13.93
CA ILE A 154 -5.14 -0.16 13.64
C ILE A 154 -3.79 -0.05 14.39
N PRO A 155 -3.39 -1.04 15.23
CA PRO A 155 -2.10 -1.01 15.93
C PRO A 155 -0.90 -1.03 14.98
N HIS A 156 0.04 -0.09 15.16
CA HIS A 156 1.27 -0.05 14.37
C HIS A 156 2.15 -1.30 14.55
N GLU A 157 1.98 -2.03 15.65
CA GLU A 157 2.62 -3.29 15.97
C GLU A 157 2.27 -4.43 14.99
N LEU A 158 1.15 -4.35 14.26
CA LEU A 158 0.86 -5.27 13.16
C LEU A 158 1.92 -5.19 12.05
N GLY A 159 2.59 -4.04 11.90
CA GLY A 159 3.75 -3.88 11.01
C GLY A 159 4.95 -4.78 11.37
N PHE A 160 4.93 -5.46 12.53
CA PHE A 160 5.93 -6.46 12.90
C PHE A 160 5.64 -7.87 12.37
N LEU A 161 4.46 -8.12 11.78
CA LEU A 161 4.06 -9.42 11.23
C LEU A 161 4.71 -9.66 9.86
N LYS A 162 6.02 -9.92 9.85
CA LYS A 162 6.83 -9.93 8.61
C LYS A 162 6.52 -11.07 7.64
N ASN A 163 5.82 -12.11 8.10
CA ASN A 163 5.42 -13.27 7.30
C ASN A 163 3.97 -13.19 6.77
N LEU A 164 3.26 -12.09 7.03
CA LEU A 164 1.83 -11.95 6.72
C LEU A 164 1.59 -11.84 5.21
N ILE A 165 0.81 -12.77 4.67
CA ILE A 165 0.42 -12.88 3.25
C ILE A 165 -1.00 -12.34 3.06
N THR A 166 -1.90 -12.65 4.00
CA THR A 166 -3.31 -12.23 3.95
C THR A 166 -3.65 -11.48 5.24
N LEU A 167 -4.30 -10.33 5.07
CA LEU A 167 -4.81 -9.49 6.14
C LEU A 167 -6.22 -9.01 5.75
N ASP A 168 -7.24 -9.46 6.46
CA ASP A 168 -8.59 -8.91 6.36
C ASP A 168 -9.04 -8.32 7.70
N LEU A 169 -9.34 -7.01 7.66
CA LEU A 169 -9.86 -6.19 8.76
C LEU A 169 -11.17 -5.51 8.36
N SER A 170 -11.80 -5.95 7.27
CA SER A 170 -13.01 -5.34 6.71
C SER A 170 -14.21 -5.51 7.64
N LEU A 171 -15.32 -4.83 7.33
CA LEU A 171 -16.57 -4.96 8.08
C LEU A 171 -16.41 -4.77 9.62
N ASN A 172 -15.53 -3.84 10.02
CA ASN A 172 -15.29 -3.42 11.41
C ASN A 172 -15.43 -1.89 11.59
N SER A 173 -15.57 -1.43 12.82
CA SER A 173 -15.75 -0.01 13.22
C SER A 173 -14.44 0.73 13.58
N LEU A 174 -13.33 0.35 12.94
CA LEU A 174 -11.99 0.92 13.19
C LEU A 174 -11.89 2.40 12.78
N GLU A 175 -11.12 3.18 13.54
CA GLU A 175 -10.86 4.62 13.31
C GLU A 175 -9.86 4.86 12.17
N GLY A 176 -10.00 5.99 11.49
CA GLY A 176 -9.26 6.32 10.26
C GLY A 176 -9.72 5.52 9.04
N ALA A 177 -10.63 4.56 9.21
CA ALA A 177 -11.00 3.58 8.20
C ALA A 177 -12.14 4.06 7.27
N TYR A 178 -12.64 5.27 7.48
CA TYR A 178 -13.59 5.91 6.59
C TYR A 178 -12.85 6.87 5.66
N GLY A 179 -12.76 6.53 4.37
CA GLY A 179 -12.34 7.44 3.31
C GLY A 179 -10.90 7.96 3.35
N SER A 180 -9.99 7.35 4.13
CA SER A 180 -8.56 7.74 4.16
C SER A 180 -7.65 6.61 3.68
N VAL A 181 -6.63 6.99 2.91
CA VAL A 181 -5.55 6.09 2.50
C VAL A 181 -4.48 6.07 3.60
N TYR A 182 -4.25 4.90 4.20
CA TYR A 182 -3.25 4.71 5.24
C TYR A 182 -1.86 4.45 4.68
N LYS A 183 -0.85 5.10 5.25
CA LYS A 183 0.56 4.80 5.02
C LYS A 183 1.01 3.60 5.88
N ALA A 184 1.11 2.42 5.28
CA ALA A 184 1.74 1.24 5.89
C ALA A 184 3.17 1.04 5.37
N GLN A 185 4.03 0.33 6.09
CA GLN A 185 5.37 -0.03 5.63
C GLN A 185 5.56 -1.54 5.65
N LEU A 186 5.74 -2.12 4.46
CA LEU A 186 5.92 -3.54 4.23
C LEU A 186 7.24 -4.07 4.82
N PRO A 187 7.36 -5.40 5.02
CA PRO A 187 8.57 -6.06 5.51
C PRO A 187 9.86 -5.70 4.78
N CYS A 188 9.80 -5.46 3.47
CA CYS A 188 10.92 -5.06 2.61
C CYS A 188 11.30 -3.57 2.72
N GLY A 189 10.66 -2.80 3.61
CA GLY A 189 10.85 -1.35 3.75
C GLY A 189 10.01 -0.50 2.78
N LYS A 190 9.39 -1.12 1.76
CA LYS A 190 8.47 -0.46 0.81
C LYS A 190 7.26 0.10 1.54
N VAL A 191 6.98 1.39 1.35
CA VAL A 191 5.77 2.03 1.88
C VAL A 191 4.62 1.75 0.92
N VAL A 192 3.44 1.41 1.45
CA VAL A 192 2.22 1.14 0.68
C VAL A 192 1.02 1.89 1.25
N ALA A 193 0.10 2.22 0.35
CA ALA A 193 -1.22 2.71 0.64
C ALA A 193 -2.17 1.54 1.00
N LEU A 194 -2.89 1.64 2.12
CA LEU A 194 -4.05 0.77 2.40
C LEU A 194 -5.33 1.63 2.37
N LYS A 195 -6.42 1.11 1.83
CA LYS A 195 -7.73 1.76 1.81
C LYS A 195 -8.76 0.75 2.29
N LYS A 196 -9.75 1.18 3.09
CA LYS A 196 -10.87 0.32 3.50
C LYS A 196 -12.03 0.52 2.53
N LEU A 197 -12.67 -0.57 2.13
CA LEU A 197 -13.95 -0.54 1.42
C LEU A 197 -15.11 -0.36 2.40
N HIS A 198 -16.15 0.34 1.94
CA HIS A 198 -17.46 0.27 2.58
C HIS A 198 -18.13 -1.09 2.29
N SER A 199 -18.99 -1.55 3.21
CA SER A 199 -19.70 -2.83 3.08
C SER A 199 -20.47 -2.95 1.76
N PHE A 200 -21.15 -1.87 1.36
CA PHE A 200 -21.89 -1.80 0.09
C PHE A 200 -20.98 -1.88 -1.16
N GLU A 201 -19.72 -1.51 -1.06
CA GLU A 201 -18.75 -1.59 -2.17
C GLU A 201 -18.12 -2.99 -2.26
N ALA A 202 -17.91 -3.66 -1.13
CA ALA A 202 -17.34 -5.00 -1.09
C ALA A 202 -18.28 -6.09 -1.65
N GLU A 203 -19.60 -5.90 -1.51
CA GLU A 203 -20.63 -6.79 -2.09
C GLU A 203 -20.82 -6.61 -3.60
N VAL A 204 -20.28 -5.55 -4.20
CA VAL A 204 -20.41 -5.26 -5.63
C VAL A 204 -19.13 -5.68 -6.37
N PRO A 205 -19.17 -6.72 -7.22
CA PRO A 205 -17.95 -7.28 -7.82
C PRO A 205 -17.07 -6.28 -8.58
N SER A 206 -17.66 -5.27 -9.24
CA SER A 206 -16.90 -4.24 -9.95
C SER A 206 -16.12 -3.30 -9.03
N PHE A 207 -16.60 -3.05 -7.81
CA PHE A 207 -15.86 -2.28 -6.81
C PHE A 207 -14.79 -3.13 -6.11
N TYR A 208 -15.05 -4.41 -5.86
CA TYR A 208 -14.03 -5.35 -5.37
C TYR A 208 -12.88 -5.54 -6.38
N GLU A 209 -13.17 -5.65 -7.67
CA GLU A 209 -12.11 -5.67 -8.70
C GLU A 209 -11.39 -4.31 -8.80
N SER A 210 -12.11 -3.19 -8.75
CA SER A 210 -11.50 -1.85 -8.66
C SER A 210 -10.54 -1.72 -7.47
N PHE A 211 -10.85 -2.34 -6.33
CA PHE A 211 -9.99 -2.36 -5.15
C PHE A 211 -8.79 -3.31 -5.28
N ARG A 212 -8.96 -4.50 -5.87
CA ARG A 212 -7.81 -5.35 -6.22
C ARG A 212 -6.85 -4.62 -7.15
N ASN A 213 -7.39 -3.84 -8.09
CA ASN A 213 -6.60 -2.98 -8.96
C ASN A 213 -5.94 -1.79 -8.21
N GLU A 214 -6.40 -1.40 -7.01
CA GLU A 214 -5.71 -0.42 -6.15
C GLU A 214 -4.49 -1.01 -5.40
N TYR A 215 -4.34 -2.35 -5.29
CA TYR A 215 -3.06 -2.95 -4.87
C TYR A 215 -2.06 -2.90 -6.01
N MET A 216 -1.40 -1.75 -6.11
CA MET A 216 -0.41 -1.43 -7.14
C MET A 216 0.90 -2.21 -6.86
N GLU A 217 1.07 -3.37 -7.48
CA GLU A 217 2.07 -4.36 -7.11
C GLU A 217 3.50 -3.84 -7.33
N LYS A 218 3.72 -3.16 -8.46
CA LYS A 218 4.97 -2.46 -8.77
C LYS A 218 5.19 -1.27 -7.83
N GLY A 219 4.14 -0.73 -7.21
CA GLY A 219 4.21 0.33 -6.21
C GLY A 219 4.34 1.71 -6.86
N SER A 220 5.08 2.63 -6.25
CA SER A 220 5.26 3.95 -6.84
C SER A 220 6.27 3.97 -7.98
N LEU A 221 6.02 4.86 -8.94
CA LEU A 221 6.93 5.20 -10.04
C LEU A 221 8.31 5.60 -9.52
N PHE A 222 8.38 6.31 -8.38
CA PHE A 222 9.64 6.60 -7.69
C PHE A 222 10.44 5.34 -7.34
N SER A 223 9.80 4.34 -6.70
CA SER A 223 10.47 3.08 -6.37
C SER A 223 10.96 2.34 -7.61
N VAL A 224 10.14 2.32 -8.67
CA VAL A 224 10.45 1.65 -9.95
C VAL A 224 11.56 2.34 -10.75
N LEU A 225 11.74 3.66 -10.62
CA LEU A 225 12.85 4.38 -11.24
C LEU A 225 14.14 4.29 -10.39
N TYR A 226 14.01 4.14 -9.06
CA TYR A 226 15.12 4.02 -8.13
C TYR A 226 15.78 2.64 -8.15
N ASP A 227 15.01 1.56 -8.26
CA ASP A 227 15.54 0.19 -8.37
C ASP A 227 16.07 -0.10 -9.79
N ASP A 228 17.32 -0.57 -9.90
CA ASP A 228 17.97 -0.80 -11.20
C ASP A 228 17.37 -1.96 -12.00
N VAL A 229 16.77 -2.97 -11.34
CA VAL A 229 16.16 -4.12 -12.01
C VAL A 229 14.81 -3.71 -12.60
N ASP A 230 13.94 -3.11 -11.78
CA ASP A 230 12.64 -2.60 -12.22
C ASP A 230 12.79 -1.47 -13.26
N ALA A 231 13.78 -0.58 -13.12
CA ALA A 231 14.02 0.51 -14.07
C ALA A 231 14.45 0.02 -15.47
N VAL A 232 15.17 -1.11 -15.55
CA VAL A 232 15.52 -1.78 -16.82
C VAL A 232 14.33 -2.56 -17.39
N GLU A 233 13.49 -3.17 -16.54
CA GLU A 233 12.22 -3.77 -16.97
C GLU A 233 11.25 -2.69 -17.51
N PHE A 234 11.36 -1.46 -17.00
CA PHE A 234 10.58 -0.28 -17.35
C PHE A 234 11.03 0.36 -18.68
N LYS A 235 10.98 -0.41 -19.77
CA LYS A 235 11.39 0.01 -21.12
C LYS A 235 10.65 1.26 -21.62
N TRP A 236 11.28 1.98 -22.57
CA TRP A 236 10.78 3.24 -23.16
C TRP A 236 9.28 3.30 -23.50
N ARG A 237 8.70 2.24 -24.07
CA ARG A 237 7.27 2.21 -24.40
C ARG A 237 6.39 2.30 -23.15
N LYS A 238 6.74 1.59 -22.07
CA LYS A 238 6.05 1.66 -20.77
C LYS A 238 6.18 3.07 -20.19
N ARG A 239 7.39 3.66 -20.22
CA ARG A 239 7.68 5.03 -19.74
C ARG A 239 6.78 6.08 -20.42
N VAL A 240 6.71 6.06 -21.75
CA VAL A 240 5.80 6.91 -22.52
C VAL A 240 4.34 6.68 -22.13
N ASN A 241 3.89 5.42 -22.06
CA ASN A 241 2.50 5.10 -21.73
C ASN A 241 2.09 5.59 -20.33
N ILE A 242 2.99 5.50 -19.34
CA ILE A 242 2.74 6.00 -17.99
C ILE A 242 2.61 7.53 -17.97
N VAL A 243 3.48 8.27 -18.67
CA VAL A 243 3.31 9.74 -18.78
C VAL A 243 1.99 10.11 -19.45
N LYS A 244 1.56 9.36 -20.48
CA LYS A 244 0.24 9.56 -21.11
C LYS A 244 -0.91 9.30 -20.14
N GLY A 245 -0.89 8.19 -19.40
CA GLY A 245 -1.94 7.85 -18.43
C GLY A 245 -2.04 8.87 -17.28
N VAL A 246 -0.91 9.33 -16.75
CA VAL A 246 -0.88 10.41 -15.74
C VAL A 246 -1.45 11.71 -16.32
N ALA A 247 -1.12 12.07 -17.56
CA ALA A 247 -1.68 13.26 -18.20
C ALA A 247 -3.21 13.19 -18.33
N SER A 248 -3.75 12.05 -18.74
CA SER A 248 -5.21 11.82 -18.79
C SER A 248 -5.86 11.89 -17.42
N ALA A 249 -5.24 11.30 -16.38
CA ALA A 249 -5.77 11.33 -15.02
C ALA A 249 -5.85 12.76 -14.45
N ILE A 250 -4.81 13.59 -14.65
CA ILE A 250 -4.83 14.98 -14.19
C ILE A 250 -5.80 15.82 -15.05
N SER A 251 -5.89 15.56 -16.36
CA SER A 251 -6.90 16.20 -17.24
C SER A 251 -8.33 15.98 -16.73
N TYR A 252 -8.65 14.74 -16.34
CA TYR A 252 -9.95 14.38 -15.77
C TYR A 252 -10.24 15.19 -14.48
N LEU A 253 -9.27 15.26 -13.56
CA LEU A 253 -9.41 16.05 -12.32
C LEU A 253 -9.62 17.54 -12.56
N HIS A 254 -8.99 18.12 -13.59
CA HIS A 254 -9.06 19.55 -13.89
C HIS A 254 -10.28 19.95 -14.72
N HIS A 255 -10.79 19.09 -15.59
CA HIS A 255 -11.68 19.52 -16.69
C HIS A 255 -12.99 18.74 -16.82
N ASP A 256 -13.12 17.55 -16.21
CA ASP A 256 -14.33 16.72 -16.32
C ASP A 256 -15.31 16.97 -15.15
N PHE A 257 -14.94 17.83 -14.20
CA PHE A 257 -15.76 18.25 -13.05
C PHE A 257 -16.22 19.72 -13.17
N THR A 258 -17.36 20.03 -12.55
CA THR A 258 -17.89 21.41 -12.48
C THR A 258 -17.05 22.39 -11.66
N SER A 259 -16.21 21.87 -10.75
CA SER A 259 -15.19 22.62 -10.01
C SER A 259 -13.88 21.84 -10.11
N PRO A 260 -12.79 22.42 -10.66
CA PRO A 260 -11.52 21.71 -10.83
C PRO A 260 -10.96 21.18 -9.50
N ILE A 261 -10.51 19.92 -9.50
CA ILE A 261 -9.81 19.27 -8.39
C ILE A 261 -8.31 19.43 -8.65
N VAL A 262 -7.64 20.27 -7.86
CA VAL A 262 -6.17 20.41 -7.91
C VAL A 262 -5.55 19.48 -6.88
N HIS A 263 -4.72 18.55 -7.32
CA HIS A 263 -4.10 17.51 -6.51
C HIS A 263 -3.05 18.05 -5.53
N ARG A 264 -2.29 19.07 -5.95
CA ARG A 264 -1.23 19.79 -5.22
C ARG A 264 0.02 18.97 -4.89
N ASP A 265 -0.04 17.64 -4.89
CA ASP A 265 1.14 16.77 -4.72
C ASP A 265 1.34 15.76 -5.87
N ILE A 266 1.40 16.26 -7.11
CA ILE A 266 1.80 15.43 -8.27
C ILE A 266 3.32 15.18 -8.21
N SER A 267 3.70 13.99 -7.76
CA SER A 267 5.08 13.51 -7.66
C SER A 267 5.20 12.05 -8.08
N SER A 268 6.39 11.56 -8.43
CA SER A 268 6.59 10.15 -8.78
C SER A 268 6.39 9.20 -7.59
N GLY A 269 6.45 9.72 -6.35
CA GLY A 269 6.06 8.97 -5.15
C GLY A 269 4.57 8.65 -5.12
N ASN A 270 3.75 9.51 -5.72
CA ASN A 270 2.28 9.46 -5.69
C ASN A 270 1.67 8.92 -7.00
N ILE A 271 2.48 8.60 -8.02
CA ILE A 271 2.04 7.81 -9.18
C ILE A 271 2.28 6.34 -8.84
N LEU A 272 1.22 5.55 -8.71
CA LEU A 272 1.28 4.11 -8.45
C LEU A 272 1.11 3.31 -9.75
N LEU A 273 1.74 2.14 -9.81
CA LEU A 273 1.79 1.26 -10.97
C LEU A 273 1.34 -0.16 -10.62
N ASN A 274 0.45 -0.73 -11.44
CA ASN A 274 0.08 -2.15 -11.36
C ASN A 274 1.02 -3.06 -12.17
N ASN A 275 0.80 -4.37 -12.10
CA ASN A 275 1.53 -5.39 -12.87
C ASN A 275 1.49 -5.16 -14.40
N GLU A 276 0.41 -4.59 -14.93
CA GLU A 276 0.23 -4.24 -16.35
C GLU A 276 0.94 -2.93 -16.75
N TRP A 277 1.64 -2.27 -15.82
CA TRP A 277 2.32 -0.99 -16.02
C TRP A 277 1.36 0.17 -16.37
N GLN A 278 0.14 0.11 -15.86
CA GLN A 278 -0.83 1.19 -15.93
C GLN A 278 -0.66 2.12 -14.71
N PRO A 279 -0.63 3.46 -14.90
CA PRO A 279 -0.50 4.40 -13.81
C PRO A 279 -1.84 4.70 -13.13
N SER A 280 -1.78 5.08 -11.85
CA SER A 280 -2.84 5.81 -11.15
C SER A 280 -2.26 6.92 -10.29
N VAL A 281 -2.93 8.07 -10.26
CA VAL A 281 -2.60 9.17 -9.35
C VAL A 281 -3.18 8.84 -7.97
N SER A 282 -2.40 9.02 -6.91
CA SER A 282 -2.75 8.68 -5.53
C SER A 282 -2.35 9.79 -4.53
N ASP A 283 -2.75 9.63 -3.27
CA ASP A 283 -2.58 10.60 -2.18
C ASP A 283 -3.21 11.99 -2.44
N PHE A 284 -4.54 11.97 -2.48
CA PHE A 284 -5.36 13.18 -2.49
C PHE A 284 -5.40 13.92 -1.13
N GLY A 285 -4.54 13.57 -0.16
CA GLY A 285 -4.53 14.16 1.18
C GLY A 285 -4.22 15.66 1.20
N THR A 286 -3.64 16.20 0.12
CA THR A 286 -3.44 17.65 -0.07
C THR A 286 -4.38 18.28 -1.10
N ALA A 287 -5.24 17.50 -1.77
CA ALA A 287 -6.06 17.96 -2.88
C ALA A 287 -7.11 19.01 -2.47
N ARG A 288 -7.56 19.82 -3.44
CA ARG A 288 -8.52 20.92 -3.20
C ARG A 288 -9.42 21.17 -4.41
N LEU A 289 -10.71 21.34 -4.16
CA LEU A 289 -11.67 21.91 -5.11
C LEU A 289 -11.47 23.43 -5.24
N LEU A 290 -11.33 23.92 -6.47
CA LEU A 290 -11.37 25.35 -6.77
C LEU A 290 -12.82 25.81 -6.94
N GLN A 291 -13.32 26.59 -5.98
CA GLN A 291 -14.65 27.22 -6.05
C GLN A 291 -14.50 28.69 -6.45
N HIS A 292 -15.29 29.13 -7.42
CA HIS A 292 -15.24 30.49 -8.00
C HIS A 292 -15.39 31.62 -6.97
N ASP A 293 -16.17 31.42 -5.90
CA ASP A 293 -16.46 32.42 -4.87
C ASP A 293 -15.51 32.34 -3.66
N SER A 294 -14.47 31.48 -3.72
CA SER A 294 -13.57 31.20 -2.59
C SER A 294 -12.17 31.76 -2.79
N SER A 295 -11.47 32.05 -1.69
CA SER A 295 -10.05 32.42 -1.73
C SER A 295 -9.19 31.21 -2.11
N ASN A 296 -8.56 31.24 -3.28
CA ASN A 296 -7.62 30.21 -3.75
C ASN A 296 -6.28 30.18 -2.96
N ARG A 297 -6.14 30.98 -1.90
CA ARG A 297 -4.99 30.91 -0.98
C ARG A 297 -5.07 29.68 -0.06
N THR A 298 -3.93 29.07 0.23
CA THR A 298 -3.79 27.94 1.16
C THR A 298 -2.35 27.83 1.67
N ILE A 299 -2.14 27.04 2.73
CA ILE A 299 -0.78 26.67 3.15
C ILE A 299 -0.04 25.96 2.00
N VAL A 300 1.26 26.18 1.90
CA VAL A 300 2.09 25.44 0.93
C VAL A 300 2.07 23.95 1.33
N ALA A 301 1.72 23.09 0.38
CA ALA A 301 1.69 21.64 0.53
C ALA A 301 2.10 21.00 -0.80
N GLY A 302 2.63 19.77 -0.73
CA GLY A 302 3.21 19.03 -1.85
C GLY A 302 4.68 18.66 -1.60
N THR A 303 5.25 17.86 -2.50
CA THR A 303 6.61 17.33 -2.39
C THR A 303 7.65 18.32 -2.91
N ILE A 304 8.67 18.62 -2.08
CA ILE A 304 9.79 19.49 -2.45
C ILE A 304 10.49 18.95 -3.70
N GLY A 305 10.64 19.79 -4.72
CA GLY A 305 11.14 19.42 -6.06
C GLY A 305 10.04 19.43 -7.14
N TYR A 306 8.78 19.19 -6.74
CA TYR A 306 7.60 19.16 -7.62
C TYR A 306 6.67 20.36 -7.42
N ILE A 307 6.73 21.02 -6.26
CA ILE A 307 5.96 22.25 -5.98
C ILE A 307 6.29 23.33 -7.02
N ALA A 308 5.24 23.86 -7.65
CA ALA A 308 5.36 24.96 -8.60
C ALA A 308 5.85 26.27 -7.94
N PRO A 309 6.75 27.04 -8.57
CA PRO A 309 7.38 28.21 -7.93
C PRO A 309 6.38 29.24 -7.40
N GLU A 310 5.31 29.52 -8.15
CA GLU A 310 4.29 30.48 -7.75
C GLU A 310 3.54 30.07 -6.47
N LEU A 311 3.32 28.77 -6.25
CA LEU A 311 2.64 28.27 -5.07
C LEU A 311 3.50 28.50 -3.82
N ALA A 312 4.81 28.27 -3.93
CA ALA A 312 5.77 28.45 -2.84
C ALA A 312 5.86 29.90 -2.34
N TYR A 313 5.75 30.90 -3.24
CA TYR A 313 5.90 32.32 -2.88
C TYR A 313 4.58 33.07 -2.70
N THR A 314 3.51 32.71 -3.43
CA THR A 314 2.23 33.46 -3.40
C THR A 314 1.16 32.82 -2.53
N MET A 315 1.32 31.54 -2.19
CA MET A 315 0.31 30.69 -1.52
C MET A 315 -1.00 30.52 -2.32
N VAL A 316 -1.06 30.95 -3.59
CA VAL A 316 -2.24 30.80 -4.46
C VAL A 316 -2.12 29.48 -5.23
N VAL A 317 -3.16 28.65 -5.14
CA VAL A 317 -3.27 27.41 -5.93
C VAL A 317 -4.03 27.66 -7.23
N SER A 318 -3.60 26.98 -8.30
CA SER A 318 -4.33 26.80 -9.55
C SER A 318 -4.03 25.42 -10.13
N GLU A 319 -4.80 24.97 -11.12
CA GLU A 319 -4.50 23.78 -11.94
C GLU A 319 -3.06 23.77 -12.46
N LYS A 320 -2.49 24.94 -12.76
CA LYS A 320 -1.12 25.09 -13.29
C LYS A 320 -0.04 24.63 -12.30
N CYS A 321 -0.36 24.47 -11.01
CA CYS A 321 0.56 23.91 -10.03
C CYS A 321 0.76 22.40 -10.27
N ASP A 322 -0.32 21.65 -10.54
CA ASP A 322 -0.24 20.23 -10.91
C ASP A 322 0.43 20.04 -12.27
N VAL A 323 0.18 20.94 -13.24
CA VAL A 323 0.85 20.92 -14.55
C VAL A 323 2.37 20.97 -14.39
N TYR A 324 2.89 21.81 -13.49
CA TYR A 324 4.32 21.89 -13.22
C TYR A 324 4.87 20.60 -12.58
N GLY A 325 4.17 20.05 -11.57
CA GLY A 325 4.53 18.77 -10.96
C GLY A 325 4.55 17.61 -11.97
N PHE A 326 3.56 17.56 -12.87
CA PHE A 326 3.52 16.64 -14.01
C PHE A 326 4.74 16.80 -14.92
N GLY A 327 5.17 18.03 -15.20
CA GLY A 327 6.40 18.29 -15.98
C GLY A 327 7.66 17.71 -15.33
N VAL A 328 7.77 17.78 -14.00
CA VAL A 328 8.87 17.14 -13.23
C VAL A 328 8.79 15.62 -13.36
N VAL A 329 7.61 15.02 -13.13
CA VAL A 329 7.37 13.57 -13.25
C VAL A 329 7.67 13.05 -14.65
N ALA A 330 7.30 13.79 -15.71
CA ALA A 330 7.56 13.42 -17.09
C ALA A 330 9.06 13.40 -17.42
N LEU A 331 9.83 14.42 -17.00
CA LEU A 331 11.29 14.40 -17.16
C LEU A 331 11.94 13.29 -16.32
N GLU A 332 11.54 13.13 -15.05
CA GLU A 332 12.07 12.09 -14.17
C GLU A 332 11.87 10.68 -14.76
N THR A 333 10.69 10.43 -15.34
CA THR A 333 10.37 9.17 -16.03
C THR A 333 11.29 8.91 -17.22
N LEU A 334 11.63 9.94 -18.00
CA LEU A 334 12.58 9.82 -19.12
C LEU A 334 14.04 9.69 -18.67
N MET A 335 14.41 10.36 -17.58
CA MET A 335 15.80 10.45 -17.09
C MET A 335 16.21 9.29 -16.17
N GLY A 336 15.25 8.59 -15.56
CA GLY A 336 15.55 7.59 -14.53
C GLY A 336 15.88 8.17 -13.14
N LYS A 337 15.93 9.51 -13.03
CA LYS A 337 16.31 10.25 -11.82
C LYS A 337 15.66 11.64 -11.82
N HIS A 338 15.43 12.20 -10.64
CA HIS A 338 14.81 13.52 -10.49
C HIS A 338 15.59 14.59 -11.29
N PRO A 339 14.92 15.44 -12.10
CA PRO A 339 15.56 16.39 -13.03
C PRO A 339 16.24 17.60 -12.36
N LYS A 340 16.52 17.55 -11.05
CA LYS A 340 16.94 18.71 -10.23
C LYS A 340 18.17 19.41 -10.80
N GLU A 341 19.19 18.64 -11.19
CA GLU A 341 20.45 19.14 -11.76
C GLU A 341 20.20 19.93 -13.06
N ILE A 342 19.39 19.37 -13.96
CA ILE A 342 19.06 20.00 -15.25
C ILE A 342 18.23 21.26 -15.03
N LEU A 343 17.18 21.22 -14.21
CA LEU A 343 16.35 22.40 -13.93
C LEU A 343 17.15 23.52 -13.25
N SER A 344 18.07 23.18 -12.35
CA SER A 344 18.94 24.16 -11.69
C SER A 344 19.98 24.81 -12.63
N SER A 345 20.30 24.15 -13.75
CA SER A 345 21.32 24.58 -14.70
C SER A 345 20.77 24.99 -16.08
N LEU A 346 19.46 24.92 -16.31
CA LEU A 346 18.83 25.15 -17.63
C LEU A 346 19.02 26.57 -18.17
N GLN A 347 19.36 27.54 -17.30
CA GLN A 347 19.73 28.91 -17.67
C GLN A 347 21.17 29.04 -18.22
N LEU A 348 22.00 28.01 -18.07
CA LEU A 348 23.37 27.99 -18.59
C LEU A 348 23.39 27.52 -20.05
N ALA A 349 24.08 28.26 -20.91
CA ALA A 349 24.22 27.93 -22.34
C ALA A 349 24.81 26.53 -22.59
N SER A 350 25.68 26.05 -21.70
CA SER A 350 26.26 24.70 -21.73
C SER A 350 25.24 23.59 -21.49
N THR A 351 24.18 23.84 -20.72
CA THR A 351 23.11 22.87 -20.47
C THR A 351 22.13 22.85 -21.63
N GLN A 352 21.86 24.02 -22.23
CA GLN A 352 20.97 24.15 -23.39
C GLN A 352 21.50 23.42 -24.64
N SER A 353 22.83 23.32 -24.80
CA SER A 353 23.47 22.57 -25.88
C SER A 353 23.59 21.06 -25.63
N MET A 354 23.23 20.54 -24.45
CA MET A 354 23.19 19.10 -24.20
C MET A 354 22.18 18.41 -25.12
N LYS A 355 22.55 17.24 -25.65
CA LYS A 355 21.66 16.41 -26.46
C LYS A 355 20.73 15.59 -25.57
N LEU A 356 19.47 15.41 -25.98
CA LEU A 356 18.47 14.61 -25.27
C LEU A 356 18.98 13.19 -24.95
N CYS A 357 19.73 12.58 -25.86
CA CYS A 357 20.33 11.25 -25.67
C CYS A 357 21.30 11.15 -24.48
N GLN A 358 21.89 12.26 -24.03
CA GLN A 358 22.77 12.34 -22.85
C GLN A 358 21.99 12.51 -21.54
N VAL A 359 20.70 12.84 -21.65
CA VAL A 359 19.80 13.15 -20.52
C VAL A 359 18.87 11.96 -20.20
N LEU A 360 18.51 11.16 -21.20
CA LEU A 360 17.74 9.94 -21.02
C LEU A 360 18.42 8.95 -20.05
N ASP A 361 17.62 8.10 -19.41
CA ASP A 361 18.09 7.02 -18.54
C ASP A 361 19.07 6.09 -19.26
N GLN A 362 20.35 6.18 -18.88
CA GLN A 362 21.45 5.44 -19.50
C GLN A 362 21.45 3.93 -19.19
N ARG A 363 20.56 3.46 -18.29
CA ARG A 363 20.34 2.02 -18.02
C ARG A 363 19.57 1.34 -19.17
N LEU A 364 18.86 2.12 -19.99
CA LEU A 364 18.15 1.63 -21.17
C LEU A 364 18.97 1.90 -22.45
N PRO A 365 18.98 0.97 -23.43
CA PRO A 365 19.58 1.24 -24.72
C PRO A 365 18.84 2.39 -25.42
N PHE A 366 19.58 3.18 -26.21
CA PHE A 366 19.00 4.27 -26.98
C PHE A 366 17.88 3.76 -27.93
N PRO A 367 16.74 4.48 -28.07
CA PRO A 367 15.63 4.01 -28.89
C PRO A 367 16.01 3.76 -30.35
N ASN A 368 16.02 2.50 -30.77
CA ASN A 368 16.28 2.09 -32.16
C ASN A 368 15.06 2.24 -33.09
N ASN A 369 13.86 2.43 -32.53
CA ASN A 369 12.62 2.62 -33.27
C ASN A 369 12.29 4.13 -33.34
N ALA A 370 12.24 4.68 -34.56
CA ALA A 370 12.00 6.11 -34.78
C ALA A 370 10.69 6.64 -34.17
N MET A 371 9.62 5.84 -34.15
CA MET A 371 8.35 6.24 -33.51
C MET A 371 8.46 6.28 -31.99
N VAL A 372 9.24 5.38 -31.37
CA VAL A 372 9.51 5.44 -29.92
C VAL A 372 10.35 6.67 -29.58
N LEU A 373 11.33 7.01 -30.41
CA LEU A 373 12.14 8.21 -30.23
C LEU A 373 11.28 9.48 -30.37
N LEU A 374 10.39 9.54 -31.37
CA LEU A 374 9.47 10.66 -31.58
C LEU A 374 8.48 10.83 -30.42
N GLU A 375 7.96 9.74 -29.86
CA GLU A 375 7.15 9.76 -28.62
C GLU A 375 7.92 10.31 -27.42
N ILE A 376 9.19 9.91 -27.23
CA ILE A 376 10.06 10.43 -26.16
C ILE A 376 10.31 11.94 -26.35
N ILE A 377 10.51 12.39 -27.58
CA ILE A 377 10.69 13.81 -27.91
C ILE A 377 9.39 14.59 -27.62
N ARG A 378 8.22 14.07 -28.00
CA ARG A 378 6.92 14.67 -27.65
C ARG A 378 6.76 14.80 -26.13
N VAL A 379 7.05 13.75 -25.36
CA VAL A 379 7.03 13.78 -23.89
C VAL A 379 7.98 14.85 -23.35
N ALA A 380 9.21 14.95 -23.87
CA ALA A 380 10.19 15.91 -23.38
C ALA A 380 9.80 17.37 -23.69
N VAL A 381 9.28 17.67 -24.88
CA VAL A 381 8.76 19.00 -25.26
C VAL A 381 7.58 19.41 -24.37
N ILE A 382 6.63 18.49 -24.15
CA ILE A 382 5.51 18.68 -23.22
C ILE A 382 6.03 18.98 -21.82
N ALA A 383 6.99 18.19 -21.31
CA ALA A 383 7.52 18.35 -19.98
C ALA A 383 8.19 19.73 -19.79
N PHE A 384 9.01 20.18 -20.74
CA PHE A 384 9.59 21.53 -20.70
C PHE A 384 8.55 22.66 -20.82
N ALA A 385 7.48 22.48 -21.60
CA ALA A 385 6.38 23.45 -21.66
C ALA A 385 5.60 23.53 -20.33
N CYS A 386 5.38 22.39 -19.67
CA CYS A 386 4.76 22.31 -18.34
C CYS A 386 5.64 22.93 -17.24
N LEU A 387 6.97 22.92 -17.41
CA LEU A 387 7.93 23.46 -16.44
C LEU A 387 8.20 24.97 -16.59
N ASN A 388 7.42 25.69 -17.42
CA ASN A 388 7.56 27.13 -17.57
C ASN A 388 7.39 27.87 -16.23
N PHE A 389 8.28 28.82 -15.92
CA PHE A 389 8.20 29.60 -14.68
C PHE A 389 6.94 30.45 -14.61
N ASN A 390 6.42 30.93 -15.75
CA ASN A 390 5.15 31.64 -15.83
C ASN A 390 3.98 30.63 -15.90
N PRO A 391 3.06 30.57 -14.92
CA PRO A 391 1.94 29.64 -14.92
C PRO A 391 0.98 29.83 -16.10
N SER A 392 0.82 31.06 -16.57
CA SER A 392 0.00 31.37 -17.75
C SER A 392 0.59 30.81 -19.04
N SER A 393 1.90 30.58 -19.08
CA SER A 393 2.63 30.01 -20.23
C SER A 393 2.82 28.49 -20.16
N ARG A 394 2.23 27.81 -19.16
CA ARG A 394 2.09 26.35 -19.13
C ARG A 394 0.82 25.93 -19.88
N PRO A 395 0.80 24.80 -20.61
CA PRO A 395 -0.43 24.27 -21.19
C PRO A 395 -1.47 23.88 -20.11
N THR A 396 -2.71 23.62 -20.52
CA THR A 396 -3.71 22.93 -19.67
C THR A 396 -3.59 21.42 -19.83
N MET A 397 -4.02 20.63 -18.83
CA MET A 397 -3.88 19.18 -18.92
C MET A 397 -4.78 18.56 -19.99
N ILE A 398 -5.92 19.17 -20.34
CA ILE A 398 -6.70 18.76 -21.52
C ILE A 398 -5.91 18.93 -22.83
N ARG A 399 -5.16 20.02 -23.02
CA ARG A 399 -4.28 20.18 -24.21
C ARG A 399 -3.16 19.15 -24.21
N VAL A 400 -2.57 18.85 -23.05
CA VAL A 400 -1.53 17.81 -22.91
C VAL A 400 -2.08 16.42 -23.25
N SER A 401 -3.26 16.06 -22.72
CA SER A 401 -3.92 14.78 -23.00
C SER A 401 -4.30 14.65 -24.49
N GLN A 402 -4.88 15.71 -25.07
CA GLN A 402 -5.19 15.77 -26.51
C GLN A 402 -3.92 15.65 -27.38
N SER A 403 -2.84 16.34 -27.03
CA SER A 403 -1.54 16.24 -27.71
C SER A 403 -0.96 14.81 -27.71
N PHE A 404 -1.23 14.01 -26.68
CA PHE A 404 -0.83 12.60 -26.65
C PHE A 404 -1.73 11.67 -27.47
N ALA A 405 -2.98 12.08 -27.71
CA ALA A 405 -3.96 11.36 -28.52
C ALA A 405 -3.83 11.63 -30.03
N THR A 406 -3.14 12.71 -30.45
CA THR A 406 -2.89 12.95 -31.88
C THR A 406 -1.92 11.91 -32.47
N GLU A 407 -2.18 11.55 -33.73
CA GLU A 407 -1.26 10.74 -34.52
C GLU A 407 0.05 11.51 -34.78
N LEU A 408 1.17 10.80 -34.68
CA LEU A 408 2.49 11.37 -34.90
C LEU A 408 2.88 11.28 -36.38
N THR A 409 3.10 12.42 -37.01
CA THR A 409 3.71 12.51 -38.33
C THR A 409 5.23 12.26 -38.24
N PRO A 410 5.80 11.34 -39.05
CA PRO A 410 7.25 11.11 -39.05
C PRO A 410 8.03 12.37 -39.44
N LEU A 411 8.97 12.79 -38.59
CA LEU A 411 9.90 13.87 -38.89
C LEU A 411 11.00 13.39 -39.85
N THR A 412 11.35 14.24 -40.83
CA THR A 412 12.45 14.02 -41.79
C THR A 412 13.83 14.42 -41.25
N VAL A 413 13.90 14.91 -40.02
CA VAL A 413 15.09 15.46 -39.36
C VAL A 413 15.75 14.36 -38.49
N PRO A 414 17.10 14.28 -38.41
CA PRO A 414 17.79 13.36 -37.50
C PRO A 414 17.45 13.61 -36.02
N LEU A 415 16.51 12.82 -35.49
CA LEU A 415 15.98 12.91 -34.13
C LEU A 415 16.99 12.59 -33.01
N ASN A 416 18.11 11.95 -33.35
CA ASN A 416 19.16 11.54 -32.43
C ASN A 416 20.06 12.70 -31.95
N GLU A 417 19.99 13.86 -32.60
CA GLU A 417 20.86 15.01 -32.34
C GLU A 417 20.17 16.13 -31.55
N ILE A 418 18.88 15.99 -31.22
CA ILE A 418 18.05 17.06 -30.63
C ILE A 418 18.62 17.56 -29.29
N THR A 419 18.81 18.87 -29.16
CA THR A 419 19.29 19.53 -27.95
C THR A 419 18.16 19.94 -27.01
N LEU A 420 18.48 20.17 -25.73
CA LEU A 420 17.51 20.71 -24.77
C LEU A 420 16.97 22.09 -25.19
N GLN A 421 17.77 22.92 -25.86
CA GLN A 421 17.32 24.18 -26.43
C GLN A 421 16.20 23.98 -27.47
N GLN A 422 16.37 23.00 -28.36
CA GLN A 422 15.37 22.69 -29.39
C GLN A 422 14.07 22.14 -28.79
N LEU A 423 14.13 21.33 -27.72
CA LEU A 423 12.94 20.85 -27.02
C LEU A 423 12.08 21.98 -26.40
N MET A 424 12.68 23.15 -26.14
CA MET A 424 11.99 24.32 -25.62
C MET A 424 11.46 25.26 -26.72
N SER A 425 11.71 24.97 -28.00
CA SER A 425 11.40 25.87 -29.11
C SER A 425 9.90 25.88 -29.47
N GLU A 426 9.43 26.98 -30.07
CA GLU A 426 8.03 27.10 -30.46
C GLU A 426 7.68 26.20 -31.65
N GLU A 427 8.65 25.86 -32.51
CA GLU A 427 8.45 24.95 -33.64
C GLU A 427 8.07 23.54 -33.17
N LEU A 428 8.75 22.99 -32.16
CA LEU A 428 8.39 21.68 -31.61
C LEU A 428 7.11 21.72 -30.75
N LYS A 429 6.83 22.83 -30.04
CA LYS A 429 5.53 23.00 -29.36
C LYS A 429 4.38 23.07 -30.36
N ALA A 430 4.57 23.74 -31.50
CA ALA A 430 3.59 23.80 -32.58
C ALA A 430 3.36 22.43 -33.21
N LEU A 431 4.44 21.69 -33.51
CA LEU A 431 4.38 20.33 -34.04
C LEU A 431 3.56 19.37 -33.15
N PHE A 432 3.67 19.51 -31.83
CA PHE A 432 2.92 18.69 -30.87
C PHE A 432 1.65 19.35 -30.34
N HIS A 433 1.19 20.47 -30.91
CA HIS A 433 -0.03 21.19 -30.52
C HIS A 433 -0.09 21.69 -29.06
N ILE A 434 1.06 22.10 -28.51
CA ILE A 434 1.26 22.54 -27.11
C ILE A 434 1.45 24.07 -26.98
N VAL A 435 1.23 24.82 -28.07
CA VAL A 435 1.30 26.29 -28.06
C VAL A 435 0.20 26.88 -27.16
N ASN A 436 0.52 27.95 -26.42
CA ASN A 436 -0.48 28.73 -25.69
C ASN A 436 -1.19 29.70 -26.64
N HIS A 437 -2.49 29.92 -26.42
CA HIS A 437 -3.24 31.05 -26.98
C HIS A 437 -3.65 31.96 -25.82
#